data_AF-A0A3E0NEW9-F1
#
_entry.id   AF-A0A3E0NEW9-F1
#
_cell.length_a   1.000
_cell.length_b   1.000
_cell.length_c   1.000
_cell.angle_alpha   90.00
_cell.angle_beta   90.00
_cell.angle_gamma   90.00
#
_symmetry.space_group_name_H-M   'P 1'
#
loop_
_entity.id
_entity.type
_entity.pdbx_description
1 polymer ?
#
loop_
_entity_poly.entity_id
_entity_poly.type
_entity_poly.pdbx_seq_one_letter_code
_entity_poly.pdbx_strand_id
1 'polypeptide(L)'
;MNREWQTAEDFMNELRADPDYQRRRAEKDRKRRELSALLTEDEKTLVADLAAVGVQVASVWDLVNTSDRYPAAIPVLLQHLKMDHHRRTREGITRALITPDARGVATRQLVRLFQELDDAEVDYKWVLAMAIAETTTKDAIEEVVTLIGERRHGWARGPLLDVLKKVDKDHARPLLTSLRNDPDLKKDANAVLRAIGSTCRRS
;
A
#
# COMPACT_ATOMS: atom_id res chain seq x y z
N MET A 1 17.43 -2.64 -44.07
CA MET A 1 17.62 -1.42 -43.26
C MET A 1 18.28 -1.85 -41.95
N ASN A 2 19.59 -1.68 -41.85
CA ASN A 2 20.37 -2.00 -40.65
C ASN A 2 20.04 -0.98 -39.57
N ARG A 3 19.67 -1.41 -38.37
CA ARG A 3 19.78 -0.55 -37.18
C ARG A 3 21.25 -0.54 -36.79
N GLU A 4 21.91 0.59 -36.95
CA GLU A 4 23.21 0.82 -36.34
C GLU A 4 23.07 0.72 -34.83
N TRP A 5 24.01 0.01 -34.19
CA TRP A 5 24.09 -0.09 -32.75
C TRP A 5 24.62 1.24 -32.20
N GLN A 6 23.72 2.11 -31.75
CA GLN A 6 24.10 3.32 -31.00
C GLN A 6 24.51 2.94 -29.58
N THR A 7 25.57 3.59 -29.05
CA THR A 7 25.93 3.44 -27.64
C THR A 7 24.95 4.21 -26.75
N ALA A 8 24.85 3.85 -25.48
CA ALA A 8 24.04 4.61 -24.51
C ALA A 8 24.50 6.07 -24.40
N GLU A 9 25.79 6.34 -24.62
CA GLU A 9 26.35 7.69 -24.60
C GLU A 9 25.93 8.52 -25.82
N ASP A 10 25.99 7.94 -27.03
CA ASP A 10 25.54 8.58 -28.26
C ASP A 10 24.05 8.93 -28.18
N PHE A 11 23.23 8.00 -27.68
CA PHE A 11 21.81 8.23 -27.46
C PHE A 11 21.55 9.33 -26.43
N MET A 12 22.30 9.36 -25.31
CA MET A 12 22.16 10.42 -24.31
C MET A 12 22.60 11.79 -24.84
N ASN A 13 23.59 11.84 -25.74
CA ASN A 13 24.03 13.07 -26.38
C ASN A 13 22.98 13.58 -27.39
N GLU A 14 22.33 12.67 -28.14
CA GLU A 14 21.18 13.01 -29.00
C GLU A 14 20.02 13.60 -28.18
N LEU A 15 19.68 12.98 -27.04
CA LEU A 15 18.66 13.52 -26.13
C LEU A 15 19.05 14.87 -25.51
N ARG A 16 20.34 15.11 -25.28
CA ARG A 16 20.84 16.42 -24.81
C ARG A 16 20.70 17.51 -25.86
N ALA A 17 20.93 17.17 -27.13
CA ALA A 17 20.81 18.08 -28.26
C ALA A 17 19.37 18.33 -28.68
N ASP A 18 18.44 17.40 -28.42
CA ASP A 18 17.00 17.54 -28.71
C ASP A 18 16.33 18.59 -27.80
N PRO A 19 15.93 19.77 -28.33
CA PRO A 19 15.27 20.81 -27.54
C PRO A 19 13.91 20.37 -26.97
N ASP A 20 13.19 19.48 -27.65
CA ASP A 20 11.86 19.02 -27.24
C ASP A 20 11.96 18.04 -26.09
N TYR A 21 12.96 17.17 -26.10
CA TYR A 21 13.29 16.32 -24.95
C TYR A 21 13.70 17.17 -23.75
N GLN A 22 14.58 18.16 -23.92
CA GLN A 22 15.00 19.03 -22.81
C GLN A 22 13.84 19.82 -22.22
N ARG A 23 12.93 20.36 -23.06
CA ARG A 23 11.71 21.05 -22.57
C ARG A 23 10.81 20.12 -21.75
N ARG A 24 10.53 18.91 -22.25
CA ARG A 24 9.71 17.91 -21.53
C ARG A 24 10.35 17.49 -20.21
N ARG A 25 11.68 17.31 -20.19
CA ARG A 25 12.44 16.98 -18.97
C ARG A 25 12.37 18.10 -17.95
N ALA A 26 12.63 19.35 -18.37
CA ALA A 26 12.57 20.51 -17.50
C ALA A 26 11.16 20.73 -16.90
N GLU A 27 10.10 20.53 -17.69
CA GLU A 27 8.72 20.61 -17.20
C GLU A 27 8.41 19.52 -16.17
N LYS A 28 8.83 18.27 -16.43
CA LYS A 28 8.67 17.17 -15.49
C LYS A 28 9.42 17.42 -14.19
N ASP A 29 10.66 17.92 -14.27
CA ASP A 29 11.46 18.26 -13.11
C ASP A 29 10.85 19.42 -12.31
N ARG A 30 10.27 20.42 -12.98
CA ARG A 30 9.53 21.50 -12.32
C ARG A 30 8.31 20.96 -11.56
N LYS A 31 7.45 20.19 -12.22
CA LYS A 31 6.27 19.56 -11.58
C LYS A 31 6.66 18.68 -10.40
N ARG A 32 7.77 17.94 -10.52
CA ARG A 32 8.30 17.11 -9.42
C ARG A 32 8.75 17.96 -8.23
N ARG A 33 9.44 19.09 -8.46
CA ARG A 33 9.85 20.00 -7.38
C ARG A 33 8.65 20.66 -6.71
N GLU A 34 7.67 21.12 -7.48
CA GLU A 34 6.43 21.71 -6.96
C GLU A 34 5.67 20.71 -6.08
N LEU A 35 5.47 19.48 -6.58
CA LEU A 35 4.84 18.42 -5.81
C LEU A 35 5.65 18.05 -4.57
N SER A 36 6.99 17.99 -4.67
CA SER A 36 7.85 17.71 -3.52
C SER A 36 7.71 18.76 -2.43
N ALA A 37 7.66 20.04 -2.79
CA ALA A 37 7.50 21.13 -1.84
C ALA A 37 6.12 21.07 -1.16
N LEU A 38 5.05 20.81 -1.93
CA LEU A 38 3.70 20.62 -1.40
C LEU A 38 3.66 19.51 -0.36
N LEU A 39 4.23 18.34 -0.67
CA LEU A 39 4.25 17.18 0.24
C LEU A 39 5.12 17.42 1.47
N THR A 40 6.23 18.15 1.31
CA THR A 40 7.10 18.48 2.45
C THR A 40 6.35 19.36 3.46
N GLU A 41 5.54 20.31 2.99
CA GLU A 41 4.74 21.14 3.89
C GLU A 41 3.60 20.32 4.53
N ASP A 42 2.93 19.45 3.76
CA ASP A 42 1.88 18.56 4.27
C ASP A 42 2.37 17.57 5.34
N GLU A 43 3.59 17.04 5.18
CA GLU A 43 4.21 16.08 6.12
C GLU A 43 4.85 16.75 7.35
N LYS A 44 4.94 18.08 7.39
CA LYS A 44 5.72 18.82 8.40
C LYS A 44 5.29 18.52 9.84
N THR A 45 3.98 18.53 10.12
CA THR A 45 3.45 18.20 11.44
C THR A 45 3.69 16.73 11.78
N LEU A 46 3.51 15.83 10.81
CA LEU A 46 3.77 14.40 10.99
C LEU A 46 5.23 14.13 11.37
N VAL A 47 6.18 14.76 10.68
CA VAL A 47 7.61 14.61 10.97
C VAL A 47 7.94 15.13 12.37
N ALA A 48 7.36 16.26 12.77
CA ALA A 48 7.55 16.81 14.12
C ALA A 48 6.99 15.87 15.21
N ASP A 49 5.80 15.33 15.01
CA ASP A 49 5.16 14.43 15.97
C ASP A 49 5.89 13.07 16.06
N LEU A 50 6.44 12.58 14.95
CA LEU A 50 7.33 11.41 14.94
C LEU A 50 8.64 11.69 15.70
N ALA A 51 9.24 12.86 15.51
CA ALA A 51 10.44 13.24 16.23
C ALA A 51 10.20 13.33 17.75
N ALA A 52 9.02 13.80 18.17
CA ALA A 52 8.63 13.90 19.58
C ALA A 52 8.55 12.52 20.28
N VAL A 53 8.29 11.44 19.54
CA VAL A 53 8.32 10.06 20.05
C VAL A 53 9.66 9.35 19.79
N GLY A 54 10.70 10.09 19.41
CA GLY A 54 12.06 9.59 19.20
C GLY A 54 12.33 9.00 17.81
N VAL A 55 11.42 9.18 16.85
CA VAL A 55 11.55 8.65 15.49
C VAL A 55 12.00 9.78 14.55
N GLN A 56 13.29 9.78 14.22
CA GLN A 56 13.90 10.82 13.38
C GLN A 56 13.82 10.42 11.90
N VAL A 57 12.98 11.12 11.13
CA VAL A 57 12.79 10.93 9.69
C VAL A 57 12.68 12.28 8.99
N ALA A 58 13.02 12.33 7.71
CA ALA A 58 12.77 13.49 6.86
C ALA A 58 11.39 13.43 6.20
N SER A 59 10.85 12.22 6.05
CA SER A 59 9.54 11.95 5.46
C SER A 59 8.96 10.65 6.00
N VAL A 60 7.63 10.49 5.97
CA VAL A 60 7.00 9.20 6.28
C VAL A 60 7.50 8.06 5.38
N TRP A 61 7.96 8.39 4.16
CA TRP A 61 8.53 7.42 3.24
C TRP A 61 9.84 6.80 3.75
N ASP A 62 10.53 7.42 4.71
CA ASP A 62 11.71 6.80 5.34
C ASP A 62 11.31 5.58 6.17
N LEU A 63 10.13 5.61 6.82
CA LEU A 63 9.56 4.45 7.54
C LEU A 63 9.15 3.32 6.60
N VAL A 64 8.75 3.66 5.38
CA VAL A 64 8.40 2.68 4.34
C VAL A 64 9.65 2.00 3.78
N ASN A 65 10.77 2.72 3.71
CA ASN A 65 12.02 2.27 3.11
C ASN A 65 13.04 1.70 4.11
N THR A 66 12.73 1.72 5.41
CA THR A 66 13.59 1.16 6.45
C THR A 66 13.24 -0.29 6.77
N SER A 67 14.25 -1.06 7.22
CA SER A 67 14.06 -2.36 7.86
C SER A 67 13.91 -2.27 9.38
N ASP A 68 14.19 -1.10 9.97
CA ASP A 68 14.16 -0.90 11.40
C ASP A 68 12.72 -0.89 11.94
N ARG A 69 12.56 -1.34 13.19
CA ARG A 69 11.26 -1.31 13.86
C ARG A 69 10.98 0.05 14.47
N TYR A 70 9.73 0.49 14.38
CA TYR A 70 9.28 1.80 14.89
C TYR A 70 7.96 1.70 15.65
N PRO A 71 7.83 0.85 16.69
CA PRO A 71 6.57 0.71 17.44
C PRO A 71 6.08 2.03 18.05
N ALA A 72 6.99 2.93 18.43
CA ALA A 72 6.66 4.25 18.94
C ALA A 72 5.97 5.16 17.91
N ALA A 73 6.18 4.94 16.60
CA ALA A 73 5.52 5.71 15.54
C ALA A 73 4.06 5.32 15.33
N ILE A 74 3.66 4.09 15.69
CA ILE A 74 2.33 3.55 15.33
C ILE A 74 1.17 4.42 15.83
N PRO A 75 1.14 4.89 17.09
CA PRO A 75 0.06 5.77 17.55
C PRO A 75 0.03 7.10 16.81
N VAL A 76 1.20 7.67 16.49
CA VAL A 76 1.32 8.93 15.73
C VAL A 76 0.78 8.75 14.30
N LEU A 77 1.20 7.70 13.60
CA LEU A 77 0.71 7.38 12.26
C LEU A 77 -0.83 7.21 12.22
N LEU A 78 -1.40 6.53 13.22
CA LEU A 78 -2.86 6.37 13.35
C LEU A 78 -3.58 7.70 13.64
N GLN A 79 -2.97 8.61 14.39
CA GLN A 79 -3.51 9.95 14.59
C GLN A 79 -3.52 10.74 13.28
N HIS A 80 -2.43 10.71 12.52
CA HIS A 80 -2.31 11.42 11.25
C HIS A 80 -3.22 10.87 10.15
N LEU A 81 -3.57 9.58 10.18
CA LEU A 81 -4.59 9.04 9.25
C LEU A 81 -5.97 9.71 9.37
N LYS A 82 -6.26 10.40 10.48
CA LYS A 82 -7.53 11.12 10.68
C LYS A 82 -7.48 12.56 10.17
N MET A 83 -6.31 13.02 9.75
CA MET A 83 -6.09 14.38 9.25
C MET A 83 -6.28 14.44 7.73
N ASP A 84 -6.59 15.63 7.22
CA ASP A 84 -6.74 15.88 5.79
C ASP A 84 -5.39 16.08 5.11
N HIS A 85 -4.62 14.99 5.04
CA HIS A 85 -3.35 14.97 4.35
C HIS A 85 -3.52 14.78 2.84
N HIS A 86 -2.53 15.26 2.08
CA HIS A 86 -2.45 14.96 0.66
C HIS A 86 -2.46 13.43 0.43
N ARG A 87 -3.14 12.96 -0.63
CA ARG A 87 -3.33 11.51 -0.90
C ARG A 87 -2.02 10.71 -0.81
N ARG A 88 -0.92 11.26 -1.32
CA ARG A 88 0.40 10.62 -1.31
C ARG A 88 0.98 10.45 0.10
N THR A 89 0.73 11.40 0.99
CA THR A 89 1.11 11.33 2.40
C THR A 89 0.26 10.29 3.12
N ARG A 90 -1.07 10.28 2.91
CA ARG A 90 -1.96 9.23 3.44
C ARG A 90 -1.53 7.83 3.01
N GLU A 91 -1.12 7.68 1.75
CA GLU A 91 -0.56 6.42 1.24
C GLU A 91 0.74 6.05 1.96
N GLY A 92 1.67 7.00 2.13
CA GLY A 92 2.92 6.79 2.88
C GLY A 92 2.67 6.33 4.32
N ILE A 93 1.77 7.01 5.04
CA ILE A 93 1.34 6.63 6.39
C ILE A 93 0.76 5.22 6.41
N THR A 94 -0.15 4.91 5.48
CA THR A 94 -0.79 3.58 5.40
C THR A 94 0.25 2.49 5.12
N ARG A 95 1.22 2.74 4.24
CA ARG A 95 2.30 1.79 3.95
C ARG A 95 3.22 1.58 5.15
N ALA A 96 3.53 2.63 5.91
CA ALA A 96 4.29 2.52 7.15
C ALA A 96 3.55 1.70 8.22
N LEU A 97 2.22 1.58 8.15
CA LEU A 97 1.43 0.70 9.02
C LEU A 97 1.40 -0.77 8.57
N ILE A 98 1.98 -1.13 7.42
CA ILE A 98 2.11 -2.52 6.95
C ILE A 98 3.31 -3.17 7.69
N THR A 99 3.16 -3.33 9.00
CA THR A 99 4.19 -3.88 9.88
C THR A 99 3.55 -4.68 11.03
N PRO A 100 4.22 -5.74 11.53
CA PRO A 100 3.76 -6.48 12.70
C PRO A 100 3.51 -5.61 13.94
N ASP A 101 4.22 -4.49 14.09
CA ASP A 101 4.06 -3.55 15.22
C ASP A 101 2.68 -2.87 15.25
N ALA A 102 1.96 -2.84 14.12
CA ALA A 102 0.63 -2.26 14.00
C ALA A 102 -0.52 -3.28 14.23
N ARG A 103 -0.20 -4.56 14.47
CA ARG A 103 -1.21 -5.62 14.64
C ARG A 103 -2.07 -5.40 15.87
N GLY A 104 -3.37 -5.60 15.72
CA GLY A 104 -4.35 -5.45 16.81
C GLY A 104 -4.67 -4.02 17.23
N VAL A 105 -3.84 -3.04 16.83
CA VAL A 105 -4.07 -1.61 17.15
C VAL A 105 -4.61 -0.82 15.95
N ALA A 106 -4.15 -1.12 14.73
CA ALA A 106 -4.50 -0.36 13.54
C ALA A 106 -5.76 -0.88 12.81
N THR A 107 -6.06 -2.18 12.91
CA THR A 107 -7.01 -2.88 12.03
C THR A 107 -8.38 -2.20 11.94
N ARG A 108 -9.04 -1.93 13.07
CA ARG A 108 -10.39 -1.35 13.05
C ARG A 108 -10.43 0.05 12.45
N GLN A 109 -9.38 0.85 12.62
CA GLN A 109 -9.32 2.17 12.01
C GLN A 109 -9.11 2.07 10.49
N LEU A 110 -8.27 1.15 10.04
CA LEU A 110 -8.04 0.89 8.62
C LEU A 110 -9.30 0.33 7.94
N VAL A 111 -10.04 -0.57 8.60
CA VAL A 111 -11.31 -1.11 8.09
C VAL A 111 -12.34 0.01 7.90
N ARG A 112 -12.52 0.88 8.91
CA ARG A 112 -13.43 2.04 8.78
C ARG A 112 -13.07 2.92 7.59
N LEU A 113 -11.79 3.27 7.47
CA LEU A 113 -11.33 4.10 6.36
C LEU A 113 -11.54 3.42 5.00
N PHE A 114 -11.30 2.11 4.91
CA PHE A 114 -11.56 1.34 3.69
C PHE A 114 -13.05 1.34 3.29
N GLN A 115 -13.95 1.26 4.27
CA GLN A 115 -15.40 1.29 4.05
C GLN A 115 -15.92 2.68 3.63
N GLU A 116 -15.33 3.74 4.17
CA GLU A 116 -15.71 5.14 3.92
C GLU A 116 -15.28 5.64 2.54
N LEU A 117 -14.15 5.15 2.02
CA LEU A 117 -13.66 5.55 0.70
C LEU A 117 -14.59 5.11 -0.42
N ASP A 118 -14.68 5.93 -1.46
CA ASP A 118 -15.39 5.60 -2.70
C ASP A 118 -14.50 4.79 -3.66
N ASP A 119 -15.02 4.47 -4.85
CA ASP A 119 -14.27 3.71 -5.86
C ASP A 119 -13.34 4.60 -6.70
N ALA A 120 -13.45 5.93 -6.61
CA ALA A 120 -12.53 6.84 -7.29
C ALA A 120 -11.12 6.75 -6.67
N GLU A 121 -11.00 6.33 -5.41
CA GLU A 121 -9.74 6.08 -4.72
C GLU A 121 -9.33 4.59 -4.69
N VAL A 122 -9.75 3.77 -5.66
CA VAL A 122 -9.54 2.30 -5.64
C VAL A 122 -8.08 1.87 -5.45
N ASP A 123 -7.11 2.59 -6.03
CA ASP A 123 -5.69 2.31 -5.84
C ASP A 123 -5.24 2.51 -4.39
N TYR A 124 -5.79 3.52 -3.71
CA TYR A 124 -5.48 3.77 -2.29
C TYR A 124 -6.19 2.78 -1.38
N LYS A 125 -7.45 2.42 -1.70
CA LYS A 125 -8.16 1.31 -1.04
C LYS A 125 -7.37 0.00 -1.10
N TRP A 126 -6.72 -0.30 -2.21
CA TRP A 126 -5.89 -1.50 -2.32
C TRP A 126 -4.72 -1.48 -1.33
N VAL A 127 -4.07 -0.32 -1.13
CA VAL A 127 -3.02 -0.15 -0.11
C VAL A 127 -3.58 -0.30 1.30
N LEU A 128 -4.76 0.24 1.58
CA LEU A 128 -5.46 0.02 2.86
C LEU A 128 -5.76 -1.45 3.09
N ALA A 129 -6.20 -2.18 2.06
CA ALA A 129 -6.45 -3.62 2.15
C ALA A 129 -5.18 -4.41 2.51
N MET A 130 -4.01 -4.02 1.98
CA MET A 130 -2.73 -4.62 2.41
C MET A 130 -2.46 -4.38 3.90
N ALA A 131 -2.66 -3.14 4.37
CA ALA A 131 -2.46 -2.78 5.76
C ALA A 131 -3.46 -3.51 6.69
N ILE A 132 -4.72 -3.64 6.29
CA ILE A 132 -5.71 -4.47 6.99
C ILE A 132 -5.22 -5.90 7.08
N ALA A 133 -4.82 -6.51 5.95
CA ALA A 133 -4.38 -7.89 5.93
C ALA A 133 -3.19 -8.18 6.85
N GLU A 134 -2.22 -7.26 6.89
CA GLU A 134 -1.05 -7.36 7.77
C GLU A 134 -1.43 -7.22 9.25
N THR A 135 -2.23 -6.21 9.58
CA THR A 135 -2.55 -5.83 10.95
C THR A 135 -3.62 -6.72 11.61
N THR A 136 -4.44 -7.41 10.82
CA THR A 136 -5.57 -8.22 11.30
C THR A 136 -5.12 -9.32 12.27
N THR A 137 -5.76 -9.33 13.44
CA THR A 137 -5.70 -10.33 14.50
C THR A 137 -6.90 -11.27 14.44
N LYS A 138 -6.85 -12.38 15.19
CA LYS A 138 -7.89 -13.43 15.17
C LYS A 138 -9.30 -12.91 15.49
N ASP A 139 -9.42 -11.93 16.39
CA ASP A 139 -10.69 -11.34 16.81
C ASP A 139 -11.35 -10.46 15.74
N ALA A 140 -10.61 -10.03 14.71
CA ALA A 140 -11.11 -9.18 13.63
C ALA A 140 -11.25 -9.93 12.28
N ILE A 141 -11.00 -11.25 12.25
CA ILE A 141 -11.05 -12.04 11.00
C ILE A 141 -12.44 -11.99 10.37
N GLU A 142 -13.50 -12.20 11.14
CA GLU A 142 -14.88 -12.23 10.63
C GLU A 142 -15.30 -10.87 10.03
N GLU A 143 -14.83 -9.77 10.61
CA GLU A 143 -15.03 -8.42 10.09
C GLU A 143 -14.39 -8.27 8.70
N VAL A 144 -13.14 -8.75 8.54
CA VAL A 144 -12.45 -8.70 7.23
C VAL A 144 -13.06 -9.67 6.22
N VAL A 145 -13.50 -10.86 6.65
CA VAL A 145 -14.23 -11.81 5.79
C VAL A 145 -15.50 -11.19 5.23
N THR A 146 -16.24 -10.44 6.06
CA THR A 146 -17.42 -9.68 5.60
C THR A 146 -17.03 -8.70 4.50
N LEU A 147 -15.96 -7.94 4.71
CA LEU A 147 -15.43 -6.96 3.76
C LEU A 147 -15.03 -7.58 2.40
N ILE A 148 -14.49 -8.80 2.41
CA ILE A 148 -14.16 -9.56 1.18
C ILE A 148 -15.42 -9.84 0.35
N GLY A 149 -16.57 -10.03 0.98
CA GLY A 149 -17.86 -10.27 0.31
C GLY A 149 -18.48 -9.01 -0.31
N GLU A 150 -18.08 -7.82 0.11
CA GLU A 150 -18.67 -6.54 -0.29
C GLU A 150 -18.22 -6.11 -1.69
N ARG A 151 -18.88 -6.64 -2.73
CA ARG A 151 -18.56 -6.42 -4.15
C ARG A 151 -18.40 -4.95 -4.57
N ARG A 152 -19.03 -4.02 -3.83
CA ARG A 152 -18.86 -2.56 -4.04
C ARG A 152 -17.41 -2.09 -3.96
N HIS A 153 -16.51 -2.84 -3.31
CA HIS A 153 -15.10 -2.48 -3.20
C HIS A 153 -14.22 -3.03 -4.34
N GLY A 154 -14.83 -3.67 -5.34
CA GLY A 154 -14.16 -4.11 -6.57
C GLY A 154 -12.90 -4.95 -6.32
N TRP A 155 -11.85 -4.68 -7.09
CA TRP A 155 -10.56 -5.39 -7.01
C TRP A 155 -9.70 -4.98 -5.82
N ALA A 156 -10.00 -3.86 -5.15
CA ALA A 156 -9.29 -3.44 -3.93
C ALA A 156 -9.48 -4.44 -2.77
N ARG A 157 -10.46 -5.33 -2.86
CA ARG A 157 -10.66 -6.46 -1.94
C ARG A 157 -9.55 -7.51 -2.02
N GLY A 158 -8.79 -7.58 -3.13
CA GLY A 158 -7.80 -8.62 -3.40
C GLY A 158 -6.83 -8.89 -2.25
N PRO A 159 -6.13 -7.87 -1.71
CA PRO A 159 -5.19 -8.06 -0.60
C PRO A 159 -5.81 -8.57 0.68
N LEU A 160 -7.11 -8.32 0.92
CA LEU A 160 -7.79 -8.81 2.13
C LEU A 160 -7.81 -10.34 2.21
N LEU A 161 -7.76 -11.04 1.06
CA LEU A 161 -7.73 -12.50 1.00
C LEU A 161 -6.50 -13.09 1.70
N ASP A 162 -5.44 -12.31 1.91
CA ASP A 162 -4.26 -12.77 2.65
C ASP A 162 -4.57 -13.05 4.12
N VAL A 163 -5.63 -12.46 4.70
CA VAL A 163 -6.12 -12.84 6.03
C VAL A 163 -6.54 -14.31 6.08
N LEU A 164 -7.04 -14.87 4.97
CA LEU A 164 -7.47 -16.27 4.90
C LEU A 164 -6.30 -17.27 5.01
N LYS A 165 -5.05 -16.82 4.85
CA LYS A 165 -3.86 -17.63 5.15
C LYS A 165 -3.69 -17.86 6.65
N LYS A 166 -4.29 -17.01 7.50
CA LYS A 166 -4.28 -17.09 8.96
C LYS A 166 -5.49 -17.85 9.52
N VAL A 167 -6.47 -18.18 8.68
CA VAL A 167 -7.69 -18.93 9.01
C VAL A 167 -7.44 -20.43 8.84
N ASP A 168 -8.17 -21.25 9.60
CA ASP A 168 -8.16 -22.69 9.41
C ASP A 168 -8.58 -23.08 7.98
N LYS A 169 -7.95 -24.13 7.43
CA LYS A 169 -8.11 -24.49 6.01
C LYS A 169 -9.52 -24.95 5.67
N ASP A 170 -10.22 -25.59 6.60
CA ASP A 170 -11.58 -26.10 6.37
C ASP A 170 -12.59 -24.94 6.25
N HIS A 171 -12.27 -23.80 6.86
CA HIS A 171 -13.04 -22.57 6.78
C HIS A 171 -12.61 -21.69 5.58
N ALA A 172 -11.31 -21.59 5.32
CA ALA A 172 -10.78 -20.74 4.24
C ALA A 172 -11.08 -21.28 2.83
N ARG A 173 -11.01 -22.61 2.63
CA ARG A 173 -11.12 -23.23 1.30
C ARG A 173 -12.49 -23.04 0.64
N PRO A 174 -13.63 -23.23 1.33
CA PRO A 174 -14.95 -22.99 0.72
C PRO A 174 -15.12 -21.53 0.27
N LEU A 175 -14.71 -20.57 1.10
CA LEU A 175 -14.76 -19.15 0.79
C LEU A 175 -13.89 -18.80 -0.42
N LEU A 176 -12.63 -19.23 -0.44
CA LEU A 176 -11.77 -18.98 -1.59
C LEU A 176 -12.27 -19.66 -2.87
N THR A 177 -12.92 -20.81 -2.75
CA THR A 177 -13.50 -21.53 -3.90
C THR A 177 -14.68 -20.78 -4.48
N SER A 178 -15.57 -20.21 -3.66
CA SER A 178 -16.68 -19.40 -4.15
C SER A 178 -16.20 -18.13 -4.86
N LEU A 179 -15.09 -17.53 -4.41
CA LEU A 179 -14.47 -16.35 -5.01
C LEU A 179 -13.77 -16.61 -6.36
N ARG A 180 -13.62 -17.86 -6.80
CA ARG A 180 -13.01 -18.18 -8.12
C ARG A 180 -13.85 -17.70 -9.31
N ASN A 181 -15.14 -17.45 -9.09
CA ASN A 181 -16.05 -16.89 -10.09
C ASN A 181 -16.27 -15.39 -9.92
N ASP A 182 -15.67 -14.76 -8.90
CA ASP A 182 -15.73 -13.32 -8.72
C ASP A 182 -14.87 -12.65 -9.82
N PRO A 183 -15.44 -11.75 -10.64
CA PRO A 183 -14.72 -11.10 -11.74
C PRO A 183 -13.50 -10.29 -11.28
N ASP A 184 -13.53 -9.77 -10.05
CA ASP A 184 -12.45 -8.96 -9.50
C ASP A 184 -11.42 -9.82 -8.75
N LEU A 185 -11.86 -10.91 -8.11
CA LEU A 185 -11.05 -11.68 -7.16
C LEU A 185 -10.55 -13.03 -7.67
N LYS A 186 -10.96 -13.47 -8.87
CA LYS A 186 -10.57 -14.78 -9.41
C LYS A 186 -9.05 -15.02 -9.36
N LYS A 187 -8.23 -14.01 -9.69
CA LYS A 187 -6.76 -14.17 -9.70
C LYS A 187 -6.21 -14.33 -8.28
N ASP A 188 -6.62 -13.46 -7.36
CA ASP A 188 -6.18 -13.46 -5.97
C ASP A 188 -6.64 -14.72 -5.23
N ALA A 189 -7.90 -15.12 -5.41
CA ALA A 189 -8.45 -16.33 -4.82
C ALA A 189 -7.67 -17.58 -5.24
N ASN A 190 -7.33 -17.70 -6.53
CA ASN A 190 -6.50 -18.81 -7.01
C ASN A 190 -5.07 -18.74 -6.46
N ALA A 191 -4.50 -17.54 -6.27
CA ALA A 191 -3.17 -17.38 -5.67
C ALA A 191 -3.15 -17.82 -4.20
N VAL A 192 -4.13 -17.41 -3.40
CA VAL A 192 -4.23 -17.79 -1.99
C VAL A 192 -4.53 -19.30 -1.85
N LEU A 193 -5.41 -19.88 -2.68
CA LEU A 193 -5.64 -21.32 -2.73
C LEU A 193 -4.35 -22.11 -2.96
N ARG A 194 -3.50 -21.66 -3.89
CA ARG A 194 -2.19 -22.28 -4.13
C ARG A 194 -1.30 -22.16 -2.89
N ALA A 195 -1.26 -21.01 -2.22
CA ALA A 195 -0.45 -20.80 -1.02
C ALA A 195 -0.87 -21.73 0.15
N ILE A 196 -2.17 -21.85 0.41
CA ILE A 196 -2.68 -22.73 1.50
C ILE A 196 -2.68 -24.23 1.12
N GLY A 197 -2.64 -24.54 -0.19
CA GLY A 197 -2.55 -25.91 -0.71
C GLY A 197 -1.12 -26.44 -0.82
N SER A 198 -0.14 -25.58 -1.10
CA SER A 198 1.28 -25.92 -1.25
C SER A 198 2.03 -26.11 0.07
N THR A 199 1.40 -25.83 1.21
CA THR A 199 1.94 -26.16 2.54
C THR A 199 1.88 -27.68 2.77
N CYS A 200 2.82 -28.39 2.15
CA CYS A 200 3.33 -29.67 2.58
C CYS A 200 4.05 -29.48 3.94
N ARG A 201 3.89 -30.47 4.84
CA ARG A 201 4.38 -30.52 6.23
C ARG A 201 5.65 -29.69 6.50
N ARG A 202 5.57 -28.76 7.44
CA ARG A 202 6.67 -28.53 8.38
C ARG A 202 6.17 -28.96 9.76
N SER A 203 6.38 -30.24 10.02
CA SER A 203 6.56 -30.80 11.37
C SER A 203 7.82 -30.24 12.00
#